data_AF-A0A286U0U0-F1
#
_entry.id   AF-A0A286U0U0-F1
#
_cell.length_a   1.000
_cell.length_b   1.000
_cell.length_c   1.000
_cell.angle_alpha   90.00
_cell.angle_beta   90.00
_cell.angle_gamma   90.00
#
_symmetry.space_group_name_H-M   'P 1'
#
loop_
_entity.id
_entity.type
_entity.pdbx_description
1 polymer ?
#
loop_
_entity_poly.entity_id
_entity_poly.type
_entity_poly.pdbx_seq_one_letter_code
_entity_poly.pdbx_strand_id
1 'polypeptide(L)'
;MKKYLLYFLITSLALLSGRVTQAEEANPQKITLRSSYMNLSVSEVQSMPNLYIRKFDEWGFYGHSTIIHRYEKKSIKGDNVVIDHTTGLMWLQSGSKEYMQWVAAKAWIRNLNTRKYGGYNDWRFPTIEEAASLLEPGKTNALHIDPIFDKEQWGIWSGDKRGSSTWSVYFSLGNVRWRYKNRYVRPVRSLN
;
A
#
# COMPACT_ATOMS: atom_id res chain seq x y z
N MET A 1 6.03 30.37 -75.76
CA MET A 1 6.50 29.01 -76.07
C MET A 1 7.50 28.57 -75.01
N LYS A 2 7.12 27.62 -74.15
CA LYS A 2 7.97 26.56 -73.56
C LYS A 2 7.07 25.74 -72.63
N LYS A 3 6.70 24.54 -73.10
CA LYS A 3 5.98 23.51 -72.35
C LYS A 3 6.97 22.85 -71.39
N TYR A 4 6.60 22.66 -70.13
CA TYR A 4 7.29 21.74 -69.24
C TYR A 4 6.30 20.66 -68.80
N LEU A 5 6.52 19.44 -69.30
CA LEU A 5 5.89 18.22 -68.79
C LEU A 5 6.48 17.94 -67.41
N LEU A 6 5.64 17.75 -66.39
CA LEU A 6 6.06 17.22 -65.10
C LEU A 6 5.69 15.74 -65.03
N TYR A 7 6.71 14.90 -64.91
CA TYR A 7 6.60 13.45 -64.78
C TYR A 7 6.02 13.05 -63.42
N PHE A 8 5.08 12.11 -63.43
CA PHE A 8 4.53 11.46 -62.25
C PHE A 8 5.57 10.51 -61.64
N LEU A 9 5.88 10.68 -60.35
CA LEU A 9 6.58 9.67 -59.55
C LEU A 9 5.57 9.03 -58.61
N ILE A 10 5.14 7.80 -58.90
CA ILE A 10 4.32 7.00 -58.00
C ILE A 10 5.28 6.27 -57.07
N THR A 11 5.51 6.81 -55.88
CA THR A 11 6.22 6.10 -54.81
C THR A 11 5.26 5.11 -54.16
N SER A 12 5.43 3.83 -54.48
CA SER A 12 4.74 2.71 -53.81
C SER A 12 5.16 2.66 -52.34
N LEU A 13 4.20 2.84 -51.43
CA LEU A 13 4.39 2.71 -49.99
C LEU A 13 4.01 1.27 -49.59
N ALA A 14 5.01 0.39 -49.51
CA ALA A 14 4.83 -0.93 -48.92
C ALA A 14 4.66 -0.79 -47.40
N LEU A 15 3.43 -0.90 -46.90
CA LEU A 15 3.14 -1.00 -45.47
C LEU A 15 3.60 -2.38 -44.97
N LEU A 16 4.81 -2.41 -44.40
CA LEU A 16 5.25 -3.51 -43.53
C LEU A 16 4.32 -3.51 -42.31
N SER A 17 3.39 -4.46 -42.26
CA SER A 17 2.58 -4.73 -41.07
C SER A 17 3.49 -5.25 -39.97
N GLY A 18 4.03 -4.33 -39.17
CA GLY A 18 4.69 -4.67 -37.90
C GLY A 18 3.67 -5.42 -37.04
N ARG A 19 3.97 -6.68 -36.74
CA ARG A 19 3.27 -7.41 -35.67
C ARG A 19 3.44 -6.57 -34.41
N VAL A 20 2.36 -5.94 -33.96
CA VAL A 20 2.24 -5.49 -32.58
C VAL A 20 2.28 -6.76 -31.75
N THR A 21 3.46 -7.11 -31.23
CA THR A 21 3.56 -8.11 -30.17
C THR A 21 2.81 -7.50 -29.00
N GLN A 22 1.57 -7.95 -28.80
CA GLN A 22 0.88 -7.82 -27.53
C GLN A 22 1.82 -8.46 -26.51
N ALA A 23 2.51 -7.62 -25.74
CA ALA A 23 3.25 -8.09 -24.58
C ALA A 23 2.21 -8.84 -23.74
N GLU A 24 2.39 -10.15 -23.60
CA GLU A 24 1.72 -10.94 -22.58
C GLU A 24 1.84 -10.14 -21.28
N GLU A 25 0.71 -9.71 -20.73
CA GLU A 25 0.66 -9.16 -19.37
C GLU A 25 1.21 -10.26 -18.46
N ALA A 26 2.51 -10.20 -18.15
CA ALA A 26 3.13 -11.08 -17.20
C ALA A 26 2.31 -10.98 -15.91
N ASN A 27 1.61 -12.06 -15.57
CA ASN A 27 0.81 -12.15 -14.36
C ASN A 27 1.72 -11.79 -13.18
N PRO A 28 1.61 -10.59 -12.59
CA PRO A 28 2.57 -10.16 -11.59
C PRO A 28 2.39 -11.08 -10.38
N GLN A 29 3.51 -11.63 -9.93
CA GLN A 29 3.54 -12.64 -8.88
C GLN A 29 2.75 -12.14 -7.66
N LYS A 30 1.70 -12.86 -7.28
CA LYS A 30 0.91 -12.58 -6.07
C LYS A 30 1.83 -12.74 -4.86
N ILE A 31 1.86 -11.73 -3.99
CA ILE A 31 2.68 -11.74 -2.77
C ILE A 31 1.78 -12.01 -1.58
N THR A 32 2.10 -13.05 -0.80
CA THR A 32 1.40 -13.34 0.45
C THR A 32 2.17 -12.75 1.61
N LEU A 33 1.56 -11.77 2.30
CA LEU A 33 2.09 -11.22 3.56
C LEU A 33 1.48 -11.96 4.75
N ARG A 34 2.18 -11.97 5.89
CA ARG A 34 1.63 -12.56 7.11
C ARG A 34 0.36 -11.83 7.55
N SER A 35 -0.66 -12.61 7.88
CA SER A 35 -1.99 -12.13 8.32
C SER A 35 -2.30 -12.34 9.81
N SER A 36 -1.44 -13.04 10.55
CA SER A 36 -1.59 -13.31 11.98
C SER A 36 -0.67 -12.44 12.82
N TYR A 37 -1.16 -11.92 13.96
CA TYR A 37 -0.33 -11.07 14.84
C TYR A 37 0.71 -11.87 15.63
N MET A 38 1.85 -11.25 15.90
CA MET A 38 2.98 -11.81 16.63
C MET A 38 3.56 -10.82 17.65
N ASN A 39 4.34 -11.35 18.59
CA ASN A 39 5.21 -10.55 19.47
C ASN A 39 6.64 -10.63 18.93
N LEU A 40 7.10 -9.54 18.31
CA LEU A 40 8.31 -9.50 17.49
C LEU A 40 9.39 -8.62 18.13
N SER A 41 10.61 -9.13 18.12
CA SER A 41 11.83 -8.39 18.41
C SER A 41 12.17 -7.39 17.30
N VAL A 42 13.14 -6.50 17.58
CA VAL A 42 13.60 -5.52 16.57
C VAL A 42 14.30 -6.22 15.42
N SER A 43 15.12 -7.24 15.70
CA SER A 43 15.84 -7.99 14.68
C SER A 43 14.89 -8.75 13.76
N GLU A 44 13.82 -9.36 14.28
CA GLU A 44 12.80 -10.03 13.46
C GLU A 44 12.11 -9.06 12.51
N VAL A 45 11.71 -7.87 12.99
CA VAL A 45 11.11 -6.83 12.15
C VAL A 45 12.10 -6.27 11.12
N GLN A 46 13.36 -6.10 11.48
CA GLN A 46 14.44 -5.66 10.59
C GLN A 46 14.83 -6.73 9.54
N SER A 47 14.41 -7.98 9.72
CA SER A 47 14.71 -9.09 8.81
C SER A 47 13.51 -9.52 7.98
N MET A 48 12.40 -8.77 8.04
CA MET A 48 11.21 -9.05 7.24
C MET A 48 11.50 -8.94 5.74
N PRO A 49 10.90 -9.82 4.92
CA PRO A 49 11.09 -9.79 3.47
C PRO A 49 10.46 -8.54 2.85
N ASN A 50 10.79 -8.27 1.59
CA ASN A 50 10.19 -7.22 0.78
C ASN A 50 10.39 -5.78 1.31
N LEU A 51 11.52 -5.55 1.99
CA LEU A 51 11.90 -4.26 2.55
C LEU A 51 13.28 -3.83 2.05
N TYR A 52 13.41 -2.55 1.75
CA TYR A 52 14.70 -1.88 1.65
C TYR A 52 14.92 -1.03 2.90
N ILE A 53 15.91 -1.41 3.71
CA ILE A 53 16.25 -0.70 4.94
C ILE A 53 17.46 0.21 4.68
N ARG A 54 17.23 1.52 4.72
CA ARG A 54 18.29 2.52 4.56
C ARG A 54 19.06 2.80 5.85
N LYS A 55 18.41 2.60 7.01
CA LYS A 55 19.02 2.83 8.32
C LYS A 55 18.36 1.97 9.39
N PHE A 56 19.19 1.19 10.09
CA PHE A 56 18.80 0.47 11.30
C PHE A 56 18.77 1.41 12.51
N ASP A 57 17.88 1.13 13.46
CA ASP A 57 17.63 1.94 14.64
C ASP A 57 17.28 1.01 15.81
N GLU A 58 17.68 1.33 17.04
CA GLU A 58 17.38 0.48 18.19
C GLU A 58 15.87 0.32 18.47
N TRP A 59 15.04 1.22 17.93
CA TRP A 59 13.60 1.16 18.07
C TRP A 59 12.88 0.67 16.82
N GLY A 60 13.60 0.22 15.78
CA GLY A 60 13.04 -0.27 14.53
C GLY A 60 13.93 0.05 13.33
N PHE A 61 13.39 0.66 12.28
CA PHE A 61 14.20 1.01 11.11
C PHE A 61 13.57 2.11 10.26
N TYR A 62 14.41 2.75 9.44
CA TYR A 62 14.00 3.62 8.35
C TYR A 62 14.16 2.85 7.04
N GLY A 63 13.09 2.76 6.26
CA GLY A 63 13.07 1.99 5.02
C GLY A 63 11.77 2.21 4.23
N HIS A 64 11.59 1.41 3.19
CA HIS A 64 10.37 1.35 2.39
C HIS A 64 10.16 -0.07 1.87
N SER A 65 8.97 -0.37 1.34
CA SER A 65 8.70 -1.65 0.70
C SER A 65 9.36 -1.75 -0.67
N THR A 66 9.70 -2.96 -1.06
CA THR A 66 10.11 -3.28 -2.44
C THR A 66 8.97 -3.88 -3.27
N ILE A 67 7.76 -3.98 -2.71
CA ILE A 67 6.59 -4.52 -3.40
C ILE A 67 6.09 -3.51 -4.43
N ILE A 68 5.83 -3.99 -5.64
CA ILE A 68 5.14 -3.20 -6.67
C ILE A 68 3.64 -3.45 -6.52
N HIS A 69 2.96 -2.48 -5.92
CA HIS A 69 1.53 -2.56 -5.64
C HIS A 69 0.68 -2.27 -6.89
N ARG A 70 -0.47 -2.94 -6.97
CA ARG A 70 -1.51 -2.68 -7.98
C ARG A 70 -2.79 -2.29 -7.26
N TYR A 71 -2.89 -1.01 -6.93
CA TYR A 71 -4.02 -0.47 -6.20
C TYR A 71 -5.21 -0.15 -7.11
N GLU A 72 -6.41 -0.46 -6.64
CA GLU A 72 -7.68 -0.08 -7.23
C GLU A 72 -8.57 0.54 -6.16
N LYS A 73 -8.93 1.81 -6.31
CA LYS A 73 -9.88 2.48 -5.43
C LYS A 73 -11.31 2.09 -5.82
N LYS A 74 -12.13 1.69 -4.83
CA LYS A 74 -13.57 1.44 -5.02
C LYS A 74 -14.40 2.16 -3.98
N SER A 75 -15.62 2.51 -4.35
CA SER A 75 -16.67 2.89 -3.41
C SER A 75 -17.68 1.75 -3.29
N ILE A 76 -17.84 1.19 -2.10
CA ILE A 76 -18.77 0.09 -1.83
C ILE A 76 -19.79 0.60 -0.82
N LYS A 77 -21.07 0.72 -1.22
CA LYS A 77 -22.13 1.29 -0.37
C LYS A 77 -21.82 2.70 0.15
N GLY A 78 -21.11 3.51 -0.63
CA GLY A 78 -20.68 4.86 -0.26
C GLY A 78 -19.37 4.93 0.54
N ASP A 79 -18.82 3.78 0.93
CA ASP A 79 -17.58 3.67 1.69
C ASP A 79 -16.38 3.44 0.76
N ASN A 80 -15.31 4.23 0.93
CA ASN A 80 -14.13 4.16 0.07
C ASN A 80 -13.10 3.16 0.59
N VAL A 81 -12.73 2.23 -0.29
CA VAL A 81 -11.72 1.20 -0.04
C VAL A 81 -10.65 1.22 -1.12
N VAL A 82 -9.49 0.66 -0.81
CA VAL A 82 -8.40 0.40 -1.75
C VAL A 82 -8.15 -1.10 -1.78
N ILE A 83 -8.33 -1.71 -2.95
CA ILE A 83 -7.97 -3.10 -3.21
C ILE A 83 -6.54 -3.13 -3.73
N ASP A 84 -5.70 -3.95 -3.13
CA ASP A 84 -4.36 -4.22 -3.60
C ASP A 84 -4.32 -5.61 -4.25
N HIS A 85 -4.28 -5.62 -5.58
CA HIS A 85 -4.26 -6.85 -6.38
C HIS A 85 -2.93 -7.60 -6.29
N THR A 86 -1.86 -6.98 -5.81
CA THR A 86 -0.57 -7.65 -5.60
C THR A 86 -0.57 -8.49 -4.33
N THR A 87 -1.13 -7.95 -3.24
CA THR A 87 -1.13 -8.64 -1.93
C THR A 87 -2.43 -9.39 -1.63
N GLY A 88 -3.48 -9.17 -2.40
CA GLY A 88 -4.82 -9.71 -2.09
C GLY A 88 -5.41 -9.09 -0.82
N LEU A 89 -5.03 -7.85 -0.51
CA LEU A 89 -5.55 -7.12 0.64
C LEU A 89 -6.54 -6.05 0.20
N MET A 90 -7.47 -5.73 1.08
CA MET A 90 -8.35 -4.58 0.95
C MET A 90 -8.18 -3.71 2.17
N TRP A 91 -8.00 -2.42 1.93
CA TRP A 91 -7.74 -1.40 2.93
C TRP A 91 -8.90 -0.41 2.96
N LEU A 92 -9.18 0.18 4.11
CA LEU A 92 -9.89 1.47 4.08
C LEU A 92 -8.99 2.48 3.36
N GLN A 93 -9.57 3.24 2.44
CA GLN A 93 -8.84 4.29 1.72
C GLN A 93 -8.40 5.40 2.69
N SER A 94 -9.30 5.72 3.62
CA SER A 94 -9.04 6.57 4.79
C SER A 94 -8.80 5.73 6.04
N GLY A 95 -8.87 6.34 7.21
CA GLY A 95 -8.76 5.67 8.49
C GLY A 95 -9.59 6.34 9.56
N SER A 96 -9.14 6.23 10.81
CA SER A 96 -9.64 7.11 11.85
C SER A 96 -9.30 8.58 11.53
N LYS A 97 -10.19 9.51 11.91
CA LYS A 97 -9.94 10.97 11.79
C LYS A 97 -8.98 11.51 12.85
N GLU A 98 -8.88 10.77 13.97
CA GLU A 98 -8.03 11.13 15.09
C GLU A 98 -7.01 10.03 15.34
N TYR A 99 -5.82 10.42 15.81
CA TYR A 99 -4.91 9.47 16.44
C TYR A 99 -5.43 9.14 17.83
N MET A 100 -5.22 7.90 18.26
CA MET A 100 -5.76 7.43 19.53
C MET A 100 -4.85 6.41 20.20
N GLN A 101 -5.04 6.24 21.50
CA GLN A 101 -4.38 5.20 22.27
C GLN A 101 -4.87 3.82 21.85
N TRP A 102 -4.07 2.80 22.13
CA TRP A 102 -4.34 1.41 21.74
C TRP A 102 -5.73 0.90 22.17
N VAL A 103 -6.19 1.23 23.38
CA VAL A 103 -7.50 0.79 23.87
C VAL A 103 -8.64 1.39 23.05
N ALA A 104 -8.57 2.68 22.75
CA ALA A 104 -9.52 3.38 21.90
C ALA A 104 -9.46 2.86 20.46
N ALA A 105 -8.26 2.59 19.93
CA ALA A 105 -8.08 2.00 18.60
C ALA A 105 -8.80 0.64 18.45
N LYS A 106 -8.68 -0.22 19.47
CA LYS A 106 -9.42 -1.49 19.50
C LYS A 106 -10.94 -1.30 19.55
N ALA A 107 -11.41 -0.28 20.25
CA ALA A 107 -12.84 0.07 20.26
C ALA A 107 -13.31 0.56 18.89
N TRP A 108 -12.49 1.37 18.23
CA TRP A 108 -12.76 1.91 16.90
C TRP A 108 -12.93 0.79 15.86
N ILE A 109 -12.02 -0.19 15.81
CA ILE A 109 -12.17 -1.34 14.89
C ILE A 109 -13.42 -2.17 15.18
N ARG A 110 -13.73 -2.44 16.46
CA ARG A 110 -14.95 -3.15 16.84
C ARG A 110 -16.19 -2.44 16.33
N ASN A 111 -16.27 -1.12 16.54
CA ASN A 111 -17.38 -0.31 16.05
C ASN A 111 -17.47 -0.29 14.51
N LEU A 112 -16.33 -0.24 13.82
CA LEU A 112 -16.29 -0.32 12.35
C LEU A 112 -16.91 -1.63 11.85
N ASN A 113 -16.56 -2.75 12.47
CA ASN A 113 -17.09 -4.07 12.13
C ASN A 113 -18.58 -4.19 12.46
N THR A 114 -19.04 -3.64 13.59
CA THR A 114 -20.47 -3.57 13.92
C THR A 114 -21.27 -2.81 12.86
N ARG A 115 -20.71 -1.70 12.34
CA ARG A 115 -21.34 -0.90 11.27
C ARG A 115 -21.25 -1.52 9.89
N LYS A 116 -20.51 -2.62 9.72
CA LYS A 116 -20.27 -3.29 8.44
C LYS A 116 -19.77 -2.34 7.36
N TYR A 117 -18.73 -1.55 7.64
CA TYR A 117 -18.14 -0.61 6.68
C TYR A 117 -17.78 -1.30 5.36
N GLY A 118 -18.19 -0.72 4.22
CA GLY A 118 -18.05 -1.33 2.90
C GLY A 118 -18.81 -2.66 2.75
N GLY A 119 -19.75 -2.96 3.65
CA GLY A 119 -20.44 -4.25 3.72
C GLY A 119 -19.71 -5.36 4.47
N TYR A 120 -18.55 -5.08 5.09
CA TYR A 120 -17.68 -6.08 5.71
C TYR A 120 -17.51 -5.88 7.23
N ASN A 121 -17.31 -6.99 7.97
CA ASN A 121 -17.20 -7.02 9.43
C ASN A 121 -15.95 -7.73 9.95
N ASP A 122 -14.99 -7.99 9.07
CA ASP A 122 -13.71 -8.67 9.31
C ASP A 122 -12.51 -7.70 9.23
N TRP A 123 -12.76 -6.39 9.35
CA TRP A 123 -11.71 -5.39 9.39
C TRP A 123 -10.85 -5.58 10.63
N ARG A 124 -9.53 -5.49 10.44
CA ARG A 124 -8.55 -5.70 11.51
C ARG A 124 -7.41 -4.68 11.40
N PHE A 125 -6.59 -4.58 12.44
CA PHE A 125 -5.30 -3.90 12.27
C PHE A 125 -4.46 -4.67 11.24
N PRO A 126 -3.60 -3.98 10.48
CA PRO A 126 -2.59 -4.68 9.70
C PRO A 126 -1.57 -5.33 10.62
N THR A 127 -0.94 -6.42 10.17
CA THR A 127 0.35 -6.83 10.73
C THR A 127 1.39 -5.74 10.42
N ILE A 128 2.53 -5.74 11.12
CA ILE A 128 3.58 -4.76 10.82
C ILE A 128 4.19 -4.99 9.45
N GLU A 129 4.17 -6.22 8.94
CA GLU A 129 4.58 -6.54 7.56
C GLU A 129 3.62 -5.92 6.54
N GLU A 130 2.31 -6.10 6.72
CA GLU A 130 1.28 -5.47 5.87
C GLU A 130 1.30 -3.94 5.98
N ALA A 131 1.54 -3.38 7.16
CA ALA A 131 1.62 -1.94 7.32
C ALA A 131 2.88 -1.35 6.67
N ALA A 132 4.01 -2.05 6.80
CA ALA A 132 5.28 -1.62 6.24
C ALA A 132 5.33 -1.76 4.72
N SER A 133 4.51 -2.64 4.12
CA SER A 133 4.39 -2.72 2.66
C SER A 133 3.87 -1.43 2.04
N LEU A 134 3.05 -0.66 2.77
CA LEU A 134 2.54 0.65 2.30
C LEU A 134 3.59 1.78 2.29
N LEU A 135 4.81 1.54 2.77
CA LEU A 135 5.86 2.57 2.78
C LEU A 135 6.47 2.74 1.39
N GLU A 136 6.37 3.94 0.85
CA GLU A 136 6.96 4.33 -0.43
C GLU A 136 8.39 4.90 -0.27
N PRO A 137 9.29 4.72 -1.26
CA PRO A 137 10.66 5.26 -1.22
C PRO A 137 10.67 6.80 -1.15
N GLY A 138 9.74 7.44 -1.85
CA GLY A 138 9.59 8.89 -1.92
C GLY A 138 8.42 9.41 -1.09
N LYS A 139 8.36 10.74 -0.93
CA LYS A 139 7.18 11.39 -0.34
C LYS A 139 6.26 11.91 -1.44
N THR A 140 4.97 11.60 -1.28
CA THR A 140 3.89 12.24 -2.01
C THR A 140 2.96 12.89 -0.99
N ASN A 141 2.59 14.16 -1.19
CA ASN A 141 1.79 14.92 -0.22
C ASN A 141 2.36 14.89 1.22
N ALA A 142 3.69 15.02 1.34
CA ALA A 142 4.47 14.97 2.59
C ALA A 142 4.55 13.61 3.32
N LEU A 143 3.98 12.54 2.76
CA LEU A 143 4.00 11.19 3.34
C LEU A 143 4.66 10.16 2.42
N HIS A 144 5.31 9.16 3.02
CA HIS A 144 5.86 7.98 2.35
C HIS A 144 4.78 6.92 2.12
N ILE A 145 3.76 7.24 1.33
CA ILE A 145 2.65 6.34 0.97
C ILE A 145 2.05 6.77 -0.36
N ASP A 146 1.50 5.80 -1.10
CA ASP A 146 0.79 6.06 -2.35
C ASP A 146 -0.37 7.07 -2.15
N PRO A 147 -0.52 8.09 -3.02
CA PRO A 147 -1.55 9.12 -2.90
C PRO A 147 -2.99 8.62 -3.09
N ILE A 148 -3.21 7.35 -3.48
CA ILE A 148 -4.54 6.75 -3.49
C ILE A 148 -5.16 6.71 -2.09
N PHE A 149 -4.30 6.65 -1.07
CA PHE A 149 -4.69 6.71 0.32
C PHE A 149 -4.83 8.14 0.83
N ASP A 150 -5.73 8.36 1.78
CA ASP A 150 -5.88 9.68 2.39
C ASP A 150 -4.64 10.05 3.22
N LYS A 151 -4.24 11.31 3.12
CA LYS A 151 -3.04 11.86 3.79
C LYS A 151 -3.22 12.17 5.28
N GLU A 152 -4.42 11.99 5.83
CA GLU A 152 -4.69 12.32 7.23
C GLU A 152 -3.95 11.38 8.20
N GLN A 153 -3.85 10.10 7.84
CA GLN A 153 -3.17 9.10 8.67
C GLN A 153 -1.66 9.13 8.42
N TRP A 154 -0.96 10.10 9.02
CA TRP A 154 0.49 10.21 8.91
C TRP A 154 1.25 9.04 9.52
N GLY A 155 0.61 8.21 10.34
CA GLY A 155 1.18 6.99 10.91
C GLY A 155 0.12 6.15 11.60
N ILE A 156 0.25 4.82 11.49
CA ILE A 156 -0.80 3.87 11.87
C ILE A 156 -0.30 2.83 12.86
N TRP A 157 -1.22 2.35 13.71
CA TRP A 157 -1.01 1.15 14.50
C TRP A 157 -0.93 -0.09 13.62
N SER A 158 -0.09 -1.05 14.02
CA SER A 158 -0.22 -2.45 13.62
C SER A 158 -0.84 -3.27 14.77
N GLY A 159 -1.20 -4.52 14.49
CA GLY A 159 -1.62 -5.48 15.50
C GLY A 159 -0.46 -6.18 16.23
N ASP A 160 0.76 -6.07 15.70
CA ASP A 160 1.93 -6.75 16.26
C ASP A 160 2.48 -6.06 17.51
N LYS A 161 3.03 -6.88 18.39
CA LYS A 161 3.55 -6.46 19.70
C LYS A 161 5.07 -6.53 19.77
N ARG A 162 5.61 -5.80 20.73
CA ARG A 162 6.95 -6.02 21.28
C ARG A 162 6.88 -5.89 22.78
N GLY A 163 6.84 -7.02 23.48
CA GLY A 163 6.53 -7.07 24.91
C GLY A 163 5.18 -6.39 25.18
N SER A 164 5.18 -5.38 26.07
CA SER A 164 3.98 -4.61 26.40
C SER A 164 3.65 -3.48 25.40
N SER A 165 4.49 -3.25 24.39
CA SER A 165 4.33 -2.19 23.40
C SER A 165 3.81 -2.70 22.05
N THR A 166 3.47 -1.80 21.14
CA THR A 166 2.86 -2.14 19.83
C THR A 166 3.68 -1.53 18.70
N TRP A 167 3.89 -2.30 17.64
CA TRP A 167 4.55 -1.81 16.43
C TRP A 167 3.67 -0.84 15.65
N SER A 168 4.29 0.08 14.94
CA SER A 168 3.62 1.11 14.15
C SER A 168 4.47 1.53 12.97
N VAL A 169 3.80 2.01 11.92
CA VAL A 169 4.43 2.65 10.77
C VAL A 169 4.24 4.16 10.86
N TYR A 170 5.27 4.92 10.54
CA TYR A 170 5.21 6.38 10.47
C TYR A 170 5.51 6.85 9.05
N PHE A 171 4.46 7.09 8.27
CA PHE A 171 4.56 7.53 6.88
C PHE A 171 5.20 8.91 6.73
N SER A 172 5.07 9.83 7.71
CA SER A 172 5.73 11.15 7.59
C SER A 172 7.27 11.06 7.69
N LEU A 173 7.81 10.00 8.29
CA LEU A 173 9.25 9.77 8.46
C LEU A 173 9.78 8.58 7.64
N GLY A 174 8.90 7.77 7.06
CA GLY A 174 9.25 6.56 6.32
C GLY A 174 9.95 5.53 7.22
N ASN A 175 9.34 5.19 8.37
CA ASN A 175 9.95 4.31 9.36
C ASN A 175 8.95 3.38 10.07
N VAL A 176 9.49 2.31 10.65
CA VAL A 176 8.79 1.33 11.49
C VAL A 176 9.36 1.43 12.91
N ARG A 177 8.51 1.56 13.93
CA ARG A 177 8.94 1.63 15.35
C ARG A 177 7.90 1.08 16.35
N TRP A 178 8.33 0.77 17.58
CA TRP A 178 7.51 0.11 18.62
C TRP A 178 7.23 0.91 19.90
N ARG A 179 7.47 2.23 19.97
CA ARG A 179 7.38 3.01 21.23
C ARG A 179 6.42 4.20 21.22
N TYR A 180 5.48 4.23 20.29
CA TYR A 180 4.52 5.33 20.23
C TYR A 180 3.35 5.13 21.19
N LYS A 181 2.76 6.24 21.62
CA LYS A 181 1.61 6.24 22.56
C LYS A 181 0.27 6.39 21.85
N ASN A 182 0.26 7.08 20.71
CA ASN A 182 -0.95 7.33 19.91
C ASN A 182 -0.64 7.17 18.43
N ARG A 183 -1.54 6.54 17.68
CA ARG A 183 -1.50 6.45 16.21
C ARG A 183 -2.91 6.41 15.65
N TYR A 184 -3.00 6.67 14.35
CA TYR A 184 -4.23 6.45 13.61
C TYR A 184 -4.49 4.96 13.40
N VAL A 185 -5.69 4.65 12.98
CA VAL A 185 -6.10 3.31 12.55
C VAL A 185 -6.36 3.35 11.05
N ARG A 186 -5.70 2.48 10.29
CA ARG A 186 -6.10 2.14 8.92
C ARG A 186 -6.30 0.63 8.85
N PRO A 187 -7.54 0.16 8.90
CA PRO A 187 -7.80 -1.27 8.88
C PRO A 187 -7.54 -1.88 7.52
N VAL A 188 -7.26 -3.18 7.58
CA VAL A 188 -7.11 -4.07 6.44
C VAL A 188 -8.00 -5.28 6.63
N ARG A 189 -8.34 -5.92 5.52
CA ARG A 189 -8.92 -7.27 5.47
C ARG A 189 -8.31 -8.03 4.30
N SER A 190 -8.37 -9.35 4.36
CA SER A 190 -7.91 -10.22 3.29
C SER A 190 -9.03 -10.45 2.27
N LEU A 191 -8.69 -10.48 0.98
CA LEU A 191 -9.57 -10.90 -0.09
C LEU A 191 -9.29 -12.38 -0.34
N ASN A 192 -10.22 -13.23 0.11
CA ASN A 192 -10.20 -14.67 -0.13
C ASN A 192 -10.15 -14.96 -1.64
#